data_AF-A0A6B3GNY5-F1
#
_entry.id   AF-A0A6B3GNY5-F1
#
_cell.length_a   1.000
_cell.length_b   1.000
_cell.length_c   1.000
_cell.angle_alpha   90.00
_cell.angle_beta   90.00
_cell.angle_gamma   90.00
#
_symmetry.space_group_name_H-M   'P 1'
#
loop_
_entity.id
_entity.type
_entity.pdbx_description
1 polymer ?
#
loop_
_entity_poly.entity_id
_entity_poly.type
_entity_poly.pdbx_seq_one_letter_code
_entity_poly.pdbx_strand_id
1 'polypeptide(L)' 'DPGHRALRNDYPAPITVGDVLHPSVAHAYWALSVARPEISSTITAADTAHAARELAAAAPRREGWEHLRTAVMTGLL' A
#
# COMPACT_ATOMS: atom_id res chain seq x y z
N ASP A 1 -13.48 -3.84 20.16
CA ASP A 1 -12.16 -3.28 20.46
C ASP A 1 -11.11 -4.01 19.63
N PRO A 2 -10.38 -3.32 18.74
CA PRO A 2 -9.38 -3.93 17.87
C PRO A 2 -8.03 -4.23 18.54
N GLY A 3 -7.72 -3.64 19.70
CA GLY A 3 -6.50 -3.92 20.47
C GLY A 3 -5.19 -3.87 19.65
N HIS A 4 -4.22 -4.73 19.98
CA HIS A 4 -2.91 -4.79 19.31
C HIS A 4 -2.98 -5.15 17.82
N ARG A 5 -4.11 -5.68 17.32
CA ARG A 5 -4.28 -5.97 15.88
C ARG A 5 -4.32 -4.70 15.04
N ALA A 6 -4.79 -3.58 15.61
CA ALA A 6 -4.80 -2.28 14.95
C ALA A 6 -3.40 -1.71 14.69
N LEU A 7 -2.35 -2.27 15.31
CA LEU A 7 -0.96 -1.85 15.08
C LEU A 7 -0.35 -2.44 13.81
N ARG A 8 -1.05 -3.35 13.12
CA ARG A 8 -0.55 -3.97 11.90
C ARG A 8 -0.90 -3.11 10.69
N ASN A 9 0.05 -2.99 9.76
CA ASN A 9 -0.16 -2.24 8.51
C ASN A 9 -1.24 -2.85 7.61
N ASP A 10 -1.55 -4.14 7.77
CA ASP A 10 -2.61 -4.83 7.05
C ASP A 10 -3.98 -4.71 7.73
N TYR A 11 -4.07 -4.10 8.91
CA TYR A 11 -5.33 -3.84 9.58
C TYR A 11 -6.21 -2.92 8.71
N PRO A 12 -7.50 -3.25 8.49
CA PRO A 12 -8.37 -2.51 7.59
C PRO A 12 -8.88 -1.21 8.23
N ALA A 13 -7.95 -0.27 8.44
CA ALA A 13 -8.22 1.12 8.81
C ALA A 13 -7.92 2.00 7.58
N PRO A 14 -8.95 2.48 6.86
CA PRO A 14 -8.72 3.27 5.66
C PRO A 14 -7.92 4.55 5.93
N ILE A 15 -6.99 4.86 5.02
CA ILE A 15 -6.15 6.06 5.06
C ILE A 15 -6.19 6.79 3.72
N THR A 16 -6.01 8.11 3.73
CA THR A 16 -5.95 8.92 2.51
C THR A 16 -4.51 9.34 2.23
N VAL A 17 -4.04 9.11 1.01
CA VAL A 17 -2.71 9.54 0.52
C VAL A 17 -2.91 10.38 -0.73
N GLY A 18 -2.61 11.68 -0.65
CA GLY A 18 -3.05 12.62 -1.68
C GLY A 18 -4.58 12.64 -1.75
N ASP A 19 -5.13 12.35 -2.93
CA ASP A 19 -6.59 12.26 -3.17
C ASP A 19 -7.11 10.82 -3.24
N VAL A 20 -6.27 9.82 -2.86
CA VAL A 20 -6.61 8.39 -2.97
C VAL A 20 -6.85 7.78 -1.60
N LEU A 21 -8.03 7.18 -1.42
CA LEU A 21 -8.38 6.38 -0.24
C LEU A 21 -7.85 4.95 -0.42
N HIS A 22 -7.02 4.49 0.51
CA HIS A 22 -6.52 3.13 0.57
C HIS A 22 -7.18 2.35 1.72
N PRO A 23 -7.57 1.07 1.51
CA PRO A 23 -8.21 0.26 2.57
C PRO A 23 -7.33 0.01 3.81
N SER A 24 -6.01 0.08 3.66
CA SER A 24 -5.05 0.02 4.77
C SER A 24 -3.69 0.62 4.37
N VAL A 25 -2.80 0.81 5.35
CA VAL A 25 -1.40 1.19 5.14
C VAL A 25 -0.70 0.25 4.16
N ALA A 26 -0.96 -1.06 4.25
CA ALA A 26 -0.39 -2.05 3.33
C ALA A 26 -0.85 -1.82 1.88
N HIS A 27 -2.12 -1.46 1.64
CA HIS A 27 -2.59 -1.14 0.29
C HIS A 27 -1.87 0.09 -0.25
N ALA A 28 -1.76 1.16 0.54
CA ALA A 28 -1.05 2.37 0.15
C ALA A 28 0.42 2.10 -0.18
N TYR A 29 1.12 1.38 0.68
CA TYR A 29 2.54 1.04 0.48
C TYR A 29 2.76 0.27 -0.82
N TRP A 30 1.96 -0.78 -1.07
CA TRP A 30 2.10 -1.58 -2.28
C TRP A 30 1.69 -0.80 -3.54
N ALA A 31 0.64 0.02 -3.48
CA ALA A 31 0.20 0.86 -4.58
C ALA A 31 1.27 1.90 -4.97
N LEU A 32 1.99 2.47 -4.00
CA LEU A 32 3.08 3.42 -4.23
C LEU A 32 4.39 2.77 -4.71
N SER A 33 4.50 1.44 -4.57
CA SER A 33 5.70 0.68 -4.91
C SER A 33 5.87 0.38 -6.39
N VAL A 34 4.82 0.50 -7.20
CA VAL A 34 4.79 0.08 -8.61
C VAL A 34 4.98 1.26 -9.56
N ALA A 35 5.56 1.01 -10.73
CA ALA A 35 5.85 2.06 -11.71
C ALA A 35 4.60 2.57 -12.45
N ARG A 36 3.59 1.70 -12.62
CA ARG A 36 2.46 1.94 -13.51
C ARG A 36 1.20 2.36 -12.73
N PRO A 37 0.62 3.56 -13.00
CA PRO A 37 -0.54 4.07 -12.27
C PRO A 37 -1.77 3.17 -12.35
N GLU A 38 -1.97 2.48 -13.47
CA GLU A 38 -3.07 1.53 -13.64
C GLU A 38 -2.95 0.33 -12.70
N ILE A 39 -1.71 -0.15 -12.44
CA ILE A 39 -1.47 -1.23 -11.47
C ILE A 39 -1.68 -0.69 -10.05
N SER A 40 -1.21 0.52 -9.77
CA SER A 40 -1.41 1.19 -8.47
C SER A 40 -2.91 1.27 -8.10
N SER A 41 -3.74 1.59 -9.08
CA SER A 41 -5.20 1.63 -8.93
C SER A 41 -5.78 0.24 -8.66
N THR A 42 -5.35 -0.80 -9.39
CA THR A 42 -5.76 -2.19 -9.15
C THR A 42 -5.35 -2.68 -7.75
N ILE A 43 -4.14 -2.34 -7.29
CA ILE A 43 -3.66 -2.68 -5.94
C ILE A 43 -4.52 -1.99 -4.88
N THR A 44 -4.88 -0.73 -5.09
CA THR A 44 -5.74 0.04 -4.19
C THR A 44 -7.13 -0.57 -4.06
N ALA A 45 -7.66 -1.11 -5.17
CA ALA A 45 -8.96 -1.76 -5.24
C ALA A 45 -8.97 -3.23 -4.78
N ALA A 46 -7.83 -3.79 -4.37
CA ALA A 46 -7.76 -5.18 -3.94
C ALA A 46 -8.57 -5.42 -2.66
N ASP A 47 -9.25 -6.56 -2.59
CA ASP A 47 -10.10 -6.90 -1.43
C ASP A 47 -9.31 -7.13 -0.14
N THR A 48 -8.02 -7.46 -0.26
CA THR A 48 -7.16 -7.78 0.89
C THR A 48 -5.75 -7.25 0.70
N ALA A 49 -5.09 -6.93 1.83
CA ALA A 49 -3.68 -6.54 1.83
C ALA A 49 -2.74 -7.62 1.26
N HIS A 50 -3.15 -8.90 1.36
CA HIS A 50 -2.44 -10.00 0.73
C HIS A 50 -2.54 -9.95 -0.80
N ALA A 51 -3.76 -9.77 -1.34
CA ALA A 51 -3.96 -9.60 -2.79
C ALA A 51 -3.23 -8.35 -3.32
N ALA A 52 -3.27 -7.23 -2.58
CA ALA A 52 -2.50 -6.03 -2.90
C ALA A 52 -1.00 -6.32 -3.04
N ARG A 53 -0.44 -7.13 -2.13
CA ARG A 53 0.96 -7.55 -2.18
C ARG A 53 1.27 -8.42 -3.40
N GLU A 54 0.43 -9.42 -3.70
CA GLU A 54 0.64 -10.32 -4.83
C GLU A 54 0.60 -9.56 -6.17
N LEU A 55 -0.37 -8.66 -6.34
CA LEU A 55 -0.46 -7.77 -7.49
C LEU A 55 0.80 -6.90 -7.62
N ALA A 56 1.28 -6.34 -6.51
CA ALA A 56 2.51 -5.56 -6.51
C ALA A 56 3.74 -6.44 -6.83
N ALA A 57 3.81 -7.67 -6.35
CA ALA A 57 4.92 -8.59 -6.59
C ALA A 57 5.05 -8.97 -8.09
N ALA A 58 3.94 -9.06 -8.81
CA ALA A 58 3.91 -9.32 -10.24
C ALA A 58 4.23 -8.09 -11.12
N ALA A 59 4.38 -6.91 -10.52
CA ALA A 59 4.52 -5.64 -11.23
C ALA A 59 5.95 -5.08 -11.19
N PRO A 60 6.40 -4.36 -12.24
CA PRO A 60 7.63 -3.59 -12.18
C PRO A 60 7.59 -2.57 -11.05
N ARG A 61 8.66 -2.55 -10.24
CA ARG A 61 8.83 -1.57 -9.17
C ARG A 61 9.02 -0.17 -9.73
N ARG A 62 8.55 0.83 -8.99
CA ARG A 62 8.87 2.24 -9.22
C ARG A 62 10.39 2.41 -9.22
N GLU A 63 10.90 3.23 -10.12
CA GLU A 63 12.33 3.55 -10.16
C GLU A 63 12.79 4.11 -8.80
N GLY A 64 13.97 3.64 -8.35
CA GLY A 64 14.54 4.05 -7.06
C GLY A 64 13.79 3.52 -5.82
N TRP A 65 12.85 2.59 -5.96
CA TRP A 65 12.01 2.09 -4.87
C TRP A 65 12.79 1.69 -3.61
N GLU A 66 13.93 1.00 -3.76
CA GLU A 66 14.74 0.57 -2.61
C GLU A 66 15.20 1.73 -1.73
N HIS A 67 15.44 2.91 -2.31
CA HIS A 67 15.80 4.11 -1.57
C HIS A 67 14.57 4.84 -1.01
N LEU A 68 13.43 4.77 -1.70
CA LEU A 68 12.20 5.49 -1.34
C LEU A 68 11.35 4.77 -0.30
N ARG A 69 11.40 3.43 -0.23
CA ARG A 69 10.47 2.60 0.57
C ARG A 69 10.38 3.00 2.04
N THR A 70 11.49 3.41 2.64
CA THR A 70 11.52 3.85 4.05
C THR A 70 10.80 5.17 4.22
N ALA A 71 11.09 6.16 3.36
CA ALA A 71 10.41 7.46 3.40
C ALA A 71 8.91 7.31 3.14
N VAL A 72 8.52 6.42 2.22
CA VAL A 72 7.11 6.09 1.97
C VAL A 72 6.47 5.50 3.22
N MET A 73 7.07 4.47 3.84
CA MET A 73 6.52 3.91 5.08
C MET A 73 6.39 4.95 6.19
N THR A 74 7.37 5.85 6.34
CA THR A 74 7.30 6.94 7.32
C THR A 74 6.14 7.91 7.03
N GLY A 75 5.80 8.15 5.76
CA GLY A 75 4.65 8.99 5.41
C GLY A 75 3.28 8.31 5.58
N LEU A 76 3.24 6.99 5.82
CA LEU A 76 2.00 6.22 5.95
C LEU A 76 1.63 5.87 7.41
N LEU A 77 2.56 6.04 8.35
CA LEU A 77 2.39 5.76 9.78
C LEU A 77 2.09 7.05 10.55
#